data_AF-A0A2T5MF95-F1
#
_entry.id   AF-A0A2T5MF95-F1
#
_cell.length_a   1.000
_cell.length_b   1.000
_cell.length_c   1.000
_cell.angle_alpha   90.00
_cell.angle_beta   90.00
_cell.angle_gamma   90.00
#
_symmetry.space_group_name_H-M   'P 1'
#
loop_
_entity.id
_entity.type
_entity.pdbx_description
1 polymer ?
#
loop_
_entity_poly.entity_id
_entity_poly.type
_entity_poly.pdbx_seq_one_letter_code
_entity_poly.pdbx_strand_id
1 'polypeptide(L)'
;MKFRLGLFALTALAALISVSIWATGHISISPVIDNLLAQPGEGNNPWFVATLLDAYFGFLWFWAWVAYKERSWLSRVIWLVLILGLGNMAMGAYILIQLYRLPADAKIEDLLLRRG
;
A
#
# COMPACT_ATOMS: atom_id res chain seq x y z
N MET A 1 5.46 -17.39 13.05
CA MET A 1 4.93 -16.65 11.87
C MET A 1 5.18 -15.15 12.00
N LYS A 2 4.66 -14.51 13.06
CA LYS A 2 4.70 -13.06 13.28
C LYS A 2 6.06 -12.40 13.03
N PHE A 3 7.14 -12.97 13.56
CA PHE A 3 8.50 -12.44 13.36
C PHE A 3 8.93 -12.43 11.89
N ARG A 4 8.77 -13.56 11.17
CA ARG A 4 9.17 -13.69 9.75
C ARG A 4 8.38 -12.73 8.86
N LEU A 5 7.07 -12.63 9.08
CA LEU A 5 6.21 -11.76 8.29
C LEU A 5 6.44 -10.28 8.62
N GLY A 6 6.69 -9.97 9.90
CA GLY A 6 7.05 -8.62 10.34
C GLY A 6 8.37 -8.17 9.74
N LEU A 7 9.39 -9.04 9.75
CA LEU A 7 10.67 -8.76 9.11
C LEU A 7 10.50 -8.49 7.61
N PHE A 8 9.74 -9.35 6.90
CA PHE A 8 9.44 -9.14 5.49
C PHE A 8 8.75 -7.78 5.25
N ALA A 9 7.69 -7.48 5.98
CA ALA A 9 6.96 -6.22 5.82
C ALA A 9 7.82 -4.99 6.15
N LEU A 10 8.70 -5.07 7.16
CA LEU A 10 9.66 -4.02 7.48
C LEU A 10 10.68 -3.83 6.36
N THR A 11 11.23 -4.93 5.81
CA THR A 11 12.19 -4.84 4.70
C THR A 11 11.54 -4.25 3.44
N ALA A 12 10.32 -4.66 3.12
CA ALA A 12 9.57 -4.11 2.00
C ALA A 12 9.29 -2.61 2.19
N LEU A 13 8.88 -2.20 3.40
CA LEU A 13 8.62 -0.80 3.72
C LEU A 13 9.91 0.04 3.64
N ALA A 14 11.01 -0.46 4.21
CA ALA A 14 12.30 0.22 4.15
C ALA A 14 12.79 0.36 2.70
N ALA A 15 12.61 -0.67 1.87
CA ALA A 15 12.94 -0.63 0.45
C ALA A 15 12.10 0.43 -0.29
N LEU A 16 10.79 0.44 -0.07
CA LEU A 16 9.89 1.42 -0.69
C LEU A 16 10.25 2.86 -0.30
N ILE A 17 10.52 3.11 0.98
CA ILE A 17 10.94 4.43 1.47
C ILE A 17 12.28 4.82 0.81
N SER A 18 13.25 3.92 0.81
CA SER A 18 14.58 4.16 0.23
C SER A 18 14.50 4.51 -1.26
N VAL A 19 13.73 3.74 -2.04
CA VAL A 19 13.50 3.99 -3.46
C VAL A 19 12.78 5.32 -3.68
N SER A 20 11.79 5.64 -2.85
CA SER A 20 11.03 6.90 -2.98
C SER A 20 11.90 8.12 -2.68
N ILE A 21 12.76 8.04 -1.65
CA ILE A 21 13.74 9.09 -1.33
C ILE A 21 14.74 9.24 -2.47
N TRP A 22 15.30 8.14 -2.97
CA TRP A 22 16.23 8.15 -4.09
C TRP A 22 15.60 8.78 -5.34
N ALA A 23 14.38 8.40 -5.70
CA ALA A 23 13.66 8.94 -6.85
C ALA A 23 13.39 10.44 -6.69
N THR A 24 12.91 10.85 -5.52
CA THR A 24 12.67 12.28 -5.19
C THR A 24 13.95 13.11 -5.27
N GLY A 25 15.10 12.52 -4.95
CA GLY A 25 16.41 13.15 -5.09
C GLY A 25 16.83 13.40 -6.54
N HIS A 26 16.26 12.70 -7.52
CA HIS A 26 16.50 12.93 -8.95
C HIS A 26 15.49 13.92 -9.51
N ILE A 27 14.20 13.66 -9.31
CA ILE A 27 13.10 14.48 -9.81
C ILE A 27 11.97 14.42 -8.79
N SER A 28 11.38 15.56 -8.45
CA SER A 28 10.17 15.59 -7.63
C SER A 28 9.01 14.94 -8.36
N ILE A 29 7.98 14.51 -7.64
CA ILE A 29 6.83 13.85 -8.26
C ILE A 29 5.92 14.82 -9.04
N SER A 30 6.01 16.13 -8.77
CA SER A 30 5.13 17.14 -9.38
C SER A 30 5.24 17.22 -10.91
N PRO A 31 6.44 17.31 -11.53
CA PRO A 31 6.55 17.42 -12.98
C PRO A 31 6.14 16.11 -13.66
N VAL A 32 6.27 14.96 -12.97
CA VAL A 32 5.77 13.68 -13.47
C VAL A 32 4.25 13.71 -13.55
N ILE A 33 3.58 14.14 -12.47
CA ILE A 33 2.11 14.28 -12.44
C ILE A 33 1.63 15.27 -13.52
N ASP A 34 2.31 16.42 -13.65
CA ASP A 34 1.94 17.44 -14.63
C ASP A 34 2.08 16.92 -16.07
N ASN A 35 3.16 16.20 -16.38
CA ASN A 35 3.34 15.57 -17.69
C ASN A 35 2.30 14.48 -17.95
N LEU A 36 1.95 13.66 -16.94
CA LEU A 36 0.89 12.65 -17.08
C LEU A 36 -0.46 13.27 -17.41
N LEU A 37 -0.80 14.42 -16.82
CA LEU A 37 -2.08 15.10 -17.00
C LEU A 37 -2.12 15.94 -18.29
N ALA A 38 -1.02 16.63 -18.63
CA ALA A 38 -0.98 17.58 -19.73
C ALA A 38 -0.65 16.92 -21.08
N GLN A 39 0.12 15.84 -21.09
CA GLN A 39 0.66 15.23 -22.31
C GLN A 39 0.61 13.70 -22.27
N PRO A 40 -0.59 13.09 -22.30
CA PRO A 40 -0.76 11.64 -22.19
C PRO A 40 -0.13 10.83 -23.35
N GLY A 41 0.40 11.47 -24.39
CA GLY A 41 1.02 10.83 -25.56
C GLY A 41 2.56 10.86 -25.59
N GLU A 42 3.22 11.69 -24.78
CA GLU A 42 4.69 11.76 -24.76
C GLU A 42 5.24 10.93 -23.59
N GLY A 43 5.61 9.67 -23.87
CA GLY A 43 6.27 8.78 -22.90
C GLY A 43 5.35 7.79 -22.17
N ASN A 44 4.03 7.97 -22.22
CA ASN A 44 3.07 7.01 -21.68
C ASN A 44 2.69 5.96 -22.74
N ASN A 45 3.54 4.95 -22.90
CA ASN A 45 3.15 3.75 -23.63
C ASN A 45 1.85 3.18 -23.03
N PRO A 46 0.90 2.63 -23.81
CA PRO A 46 -0.30 1.97 -23.30
C PRO A 46 -0.07 1.01 -22.12
N TRP A 47 1.09 0.35 -22.07
CA TRP A 47 1.50 -0.49 -20.95
C TRP A 47 1.68 0.26 -19.64
N PHE A 48 2.14 1.51 -19.65
CA PHE A 48 2.24 2.34 -18.45
C PHE A 48 0.86 2.59 -17.83
N VAL A 49 -0.13 2.91 -18.66
CA VAL A 49 -1.51 3.11 -18.18
C VAL A 49 -2.08 1.79 -17.65
N ALA A 50 -1.85 0.69 -18.35
CA ALA A 50 -2.31 -0.63 -17.93
C ALA A 50 -1.72 -1.06 -16.58
N THR A 51 -0.42 -0.88 -16.37
CA THR A 51 0.23 -1.24 -15.08
C THR A 51 -0.15 -0.30 -13.95
N LEU A 52 -0.38 0.99 -14.24
CA LEU A 52 -0.88 1.94 -13.25
C LEU A 52 -2.29 1.54 -12.80
N LEU A 53 -3.20 1.24 -13.73
CA LEU A 53 -4.55 0.78 -13.40
C LEU A 53 -4.51 -0.54 -12.63
N ASP A 54 -3.71 -1.51 -13.07
CA ASP A 54 -3.55 -2.80 -12.38
C ASP A 54 -3.11 -2.61 -10.91
N ALA A 55 -2.13 -1.72 -10.66
CA ALA A 55 -1.70 -1.39 -9.31
C ALA A 55 -2.84 -0.80 -8.46
N TYR A 56 -3.61 0.17 -8.99
CA TYR A 56 -4.71 0.80 -8.26
C TYR A 56 -5.90 -0.15 -8.03
N PHE A 57 -6.20 -1.05 -8.97
CA PHE A 57 -7.18 -2.11 -8.71
C PHE A 57 -6.70 -3.06 -7.62
N GLY A 58 -5.41 -3.40 -7.61
CA GLY A 58 -4.78 -4.13 -6.49
C GLY A 58 -4.97 -3.43 -5.15
N PHE A 59 -4.81 -2.10 -5.13
CA PHE A 59 -5.01 -1.27 -3.93
C PHE A 59 -6.46 -1.34 -3.43
N LEU A 60 -7.43 -1.28 -4.34
CA LEU A 60 -8.85 -1.40 -4.02
C LEU A 60 -9.21 -2.80 -3.50
N TRP A 61 -8.64 -3.87 -4.08
CA TRP A 61 -8.84 -5.23 -3.59
C TRP A 61 -8.29 -5.42 -2.18
N PHE A 62 -7.08 -4.92 -1.92
CA PHE A 62 -6.51 -4.97 -0.58
C PHE A 62 -7.32 -4.11 0.39
N TRP A 63 -7.76 -2.92 -0.02
CA TRP A 63 -8.62 -2.09 0.80
C TRP A 63 -9.95 -2.78 1.12
N ALA A 64 -10.55 -3.53 0.20
CA ALA A 64 -11.77 -4.29 0.49
C ALA A 64 -11.56 -5.29 1.64
N TRP A 65 -10.39 -5.93 1.70
CA TRP A 65 -9.99 -6.76 2.83
C TRP A 65 -9.80 -5.96 4.12
N VAL A 66 -9.18 -4.77 4.06
CA VAL A 66 -9.09 -3.85 5.21
C VAL A 66 -10.48 -3.42 5.68
N ALA A 67 -11.38 -3.10 4.76
CA ALA A 67 -12.75 -2.69 5.05
C ALA A 67 -13.55 -3.80 5.72
N TYR A 68 -13.33 -5.06 5.32
CA TYR A 68 -13.85 -6.23 6.01
C TYR A 68 -13.33 -6.34 7.45
N LYS A 69 -12.03 -6.13 7.68
CA LYS A 69 -11.37 -6.23 9.00
C LYS A 69 -11.78 -5.12 9.96
N GLU A 70 -11.90 -3.88 9.49
CA GLU A 70 -12.19 -2.71 10.31
C GLU A 70 -13.69 -2.58 10.64
N ARG A 71 -14.01 -2.33 11.92
CA ARG A 71 -15.42 -2.15 12.36
C ARG A 71 -15.94 -0.75 12.10
N SER A 72 -15.10 0.26 12.31
CA SER A 72 -15.48 1.66 12.20
C SER A 72 -15.46 2.12 10.75
N TRP A 73 -16.55 2.73 10.29
CA TRP A 73 -16.61 3.35 8.96
C TRP A 73 -15.51 4.41 8.78
N LEU A 74 -15.21 5.19 9.83
CA LEU A 74 -14.15 6.18 9.79
C LEU A 74 -12.78 5.54 9.53
N SER A 75 -12.46 4.44 10.21
CA SER A 75 -11.20 3.70 9.97
C SER A 75 -11.11 3.21 8.53
N ARG A 76 -12.21 2.73 7.95
CA ARG A 76 -12.25 2.25 6.54
C ARG A 76 -11.94 3.37 5.56
N VAL A 77 -12.53 4.55 5.77
CA VAL A 77 -12.31 5.72 4.92
C VAL A 77 -10.87 6.24 5.08
N ILE A 78 -10.36 6.32 6.31
CA ILE A 78 -8.97 6.72 6.55
C ILE A 78 -8.01 5.78 5.82
N TRP A 79 -8.19 4.46 5.96
CA TRP A 79 -7.34 3.49 5.25
C TRP A 79 -7.50 3.54 3.74
N LEU A 80 -8.69 3.85 3.21
CA LEU A 80 -8.88 4.06 1.78
C LEU A 80 -8.00 5.20 1.27
N VAL A 81 -8.07 6.36 1.92
CA VAL A 81 -7.31 7.55 1.54
C VAL A 81 -5.81 7.28 1.66
N LEU A 82 -5.37 6.63 2.74
CA LEU A 82 -3.96 6.28 2.93
C LEU A 82 -3.47 5.28 1.87
N ILE A 83 -4.25 4.27 1.51
CA ILE A 83 -3.86 3.26 0.51
C ILE A 83 -3.83 3.87 -0.90
N LEU A 84 -4.80 4.70 -1.27
CA LEU A 84 -4.79 5.35 -2.58
C LEU A 84 -3.69 6.41 -2.71
N GLY A 85 -3.33 7.10 -1.61
CA GLY A 85 -2.30 8.13 -1.61
C GLY A 85 -0.86 7.59 -1.45
N LEU A 86 -0.64 6.64 -0.53
CA LEU A 86 0.68 6.11 -0.19
C LEU A 86 0.95 4.71 -0.79
N GLY A 87 -0.06 4.08 -1.39
CA GLY A 87 0.06 2.77 -2.04
C GLY A 87 0.56 1.67 -1.10
N ASN A 88 1.60 0.97 -1.55
CA ASN A 88 2.22 -0.16 -0.86
C ASN A 88 2.82 0.19 0.51
N MET A 89 3.16 1.45 0.77
CA MET A 89 3.65 1.86 2.09
C MET A 89 2.54 1.76 3.14
N ALA A 90 1.33 2.25 2.82
CA ALA A 90 0.18 2.16 3.72
C ALA A 90 -0.23 0.71 3.96
N MET A 91 -0.21 -0.13 2.91
CA MET A 91 -0.50 -1.56 3.06
C MET A 91 0.51 -2.29 3.94
N GLY A 92 1.81 -2.02 3.74
CA GLY A 92 2.88 -2.56 4.59
C GLY A 92 2.73 -2.11 6.06
N ALA A 93 2.47 -0.83 6.29
CA ALA A 93 2.20 -0.29 7.61
C ALA A 93 0.97 -0.94 8.27
N TYR A 94 -0.11 -1.15 7.52
CA TYR A 94 -1.31 -1.84 8.01
C TYR A 94 -1.00 -3.26 8.48
N ILE A 95 -0.25 -4.04 7.69
CA ILE A 95 0.17 -5.39 8.06
C ILE A 95 1.02 -5.38 9.33
N LEU A 96 1.95 -4.43 9.47
CA LEU A 96 2.76 -4.28 10.68
C LEU A 96 1.92 -3.95 11.91
N ILE A 97 0.93 -3.06 11.78
CA ILE A 97 -0.01 -2.73 12.86
C ILE A 97 -0.83 -3.96 13.26
N GLN A 98 -1.36 -4.71 12.29
CA GLN A 98 -2.10 -5.94 12.55
C GLN A 98 -1.22 -6.96 13.27
N LEU A 99 0.02 -7.18 12.80
CA LEU A 99 0.96 -8.09 13.42
C LEU A 99 1.31 -7.66 14.84
N TYR A 100 1.51 -6.37 15.11
CA TYR A 100 1.78 -5.86 16.45
C TYR A 100 0.65 -6.21 17.42
N ARG A 101 -0.61 -6.08 16.99
CA ARG A 101 -1.82 -6.39 17.78
C ARG A 101 -2.04 -7.90 18.02
N LEU A 102 -1.37 -8.78 17.28
CA LEU A 102 -1.50 -10.23 17.46
C LEU A 102 -0.70 -10.74 18.67
N PRO A 103 -1.19 -11.75 19.43
CA PRO A 103 -0.40 -12.43 20.44
C PRO A 103 0.76 -13.23 19.80
N ALA A 104 1.75 -13.63 20.60
CA ALA A 104 2.98 -14.26 20.10
C ALA A 104 2.75 -15.64 19.45
N ASP A 105 1.72 -16.35 19.91
CA ASP A 105 1.24 -17.65 19.47
C ASP A 105 0.18 -17.58 18.36
N ALA A 106 -0.13 -16.37 17.86
CA ALA A 106 -1.11 -16.17 16.80
C ALA A 106 -0.78 -16.92 15.52
N LYS A 107 -1.82 -17.46 14.89
CA LYS A 107 -1.74 -18.17 13.62
C LYS A 107 -2.00 -17.23 12.44
N ILE A 108 -2.00 -17.76 11.22
CA ILE A 108 -2.20 -16.93 10.03
C ILE A 108 -3.65 -16.53 9.85
N GLU A 109 -4.58 -17.37 10.29
CA GLU A 109 -6.02 -17.12 10.27
C GLU A 109 -6.36 -15.91 11.14
N ASP A 110 -5.66 -15.73 12.26
CA ASP A 110 -5.79 -14.56 13.13
C ASP A 110 -5.44 -13.24 12.44
N LEU A 111 -4.48 -13.29 11.52
CA LEU A 111 -4.09 -12.14 10.71
C LEU A 111 -5.11 -11.89 9.60
N LEU A 112 -5.51 -12.94 8.88
CA LEU A 112 -6.33 -12.84 7.68
C LEU A 112 -7.81 -12.57 7.97
N LEU A 113 -8.35 -13.20 9.01
CA LEU A 113 -9.78 -13.13 9.34
C LEU A 113 -10.08 -11.98 10.28
N ARG A 114 -11.32 -11.49 10.21
CA ARG A 114 -11.82 -10.53 11.19
C ARG A 114 -12.01 -11.23 12.52
N ARG A 115 -11.46 -10.64 13.59
CA ARG A 115 -11.73 -11.09 14.96
C ARG A 115 -13.10 -10.57 15.40
N GLY A 116 -13.97 -11.53 15.76
CA GLY A 116 -15.31 -11.32 16.30
C GLY A 116 -15.29 -10.56 17.62
#